data_AF-A3I1D5-F1
#
_entry.id   AF-A3I1D5-F1
#
_cell.length_a   1.000
_cell.length_b   1.000
_cell.length_c   1.000
_cell.angle_alpha   90.00
_cell.angle_beta   90.00
_cell.angle_gamma   90.00
#
_symmetry.space_group_name_H-M   'P 1'
#
loop_
_entity.id
_entity.type
_entity.pdbx_description
1 polymer ?
#
loop_
_entity_poly.entity_id
_entity_poly.type
_entity_poly.pdbx_seq_one_letter_code
_entity_poly.pdbx_strand_id
1 'polypeptide(L)'
;MIKRFSWLILLAMMVFASCTEDRVFEEFKPISNKSWGIADSLNFNLTEVEELTNQSLIAFRFNEEYAYSNCYVRLISRDSLGVILDNQLVNVPLFDSKTGEPMGDGFGSSYTYYDSLPFQLNPKTKKVTLLQYMRENELTGIEAVGLKILK
;
A
#
# COMPACT_ATOMS: atom_id res chain seq x y z
N MET A 1 5.53 -47.09 21.69
CA MET A 1 6.12 -45.73 21.58
C MET A 1 5.69 -44.95 20.32
N ILE A 2 5.20 -45.60 19.26
CA ILE A 2 4.88 -44.94 17.97
C ILE A 2 3.63 -44.03 18.01
N LYS A 3 2.64 -44.32 18.87
CA LYS A 3 1.39 -43.52 18.94
C LYS A 3 1.55 -42.09 19.47
N ARG A 4 2.55 -41.82 20.32
CA ARG A 4 2.81 -40.48 20.87
C ARG A 4 3.48 -39.54 19.85
N PHE A 5 4.28 -40.10 18.94
CA PHE A 5 4.95 -39.36 17.87
C PHE A 5 3.96 -38.90 16.78
N SER A 6 2.93 -39.69 16.53
CA SER A 6 1.87 -39.36 15.57
C SER A 6 1.03 -38.15 16.00
N TRP A 7 0.86 -37.91 17.31
CA TRP A 7 0.09 -36.78 17.83
C TRP A 7 0.86 -35.45 17.72
N LEU A 8 2.18 -35.50 17.85
CA LEU A 8 3.08 -34.36 17.65
C LEU A 8 3.11 -33.90 16.18
N ILE A 9 3.04 -34.84 15.23
CA ILE A 9 2.97 -34.53 13.79
C ILE A 9 1.62 -33.90 13.43
N LEU A 10 0.53 -34.36 14.05
CA LEU A 10 -0.81 -33.79 13.84
C LEU A 10 -0.92 -32.36 14.42
N LEU A 11 -0.31 -32.10 15.58
CA LEU A 11 -0.25 -30.78 16.20
C LEU A 11 0.65 -29.81 15.39
N ALA A 12 1.75 -30.31 14.81
CA ALA A 12 2.61 -29.52 13.94
C ALA A 12 1.93 -29.15 12.60
N MET A 13 1.00 -29.96 12.11
CA MET A 13 0.24 -29.66 10.87
C MET A 13 -0.84 -28.58 11.07
N MET A 14 -1.37 -28.39 12.28
CA MET A 14 -2.39 -27.36 12.54
C MET A 14 -1.85 -25.92 12.55
N VAL A 15 -0.53 -25.73 12.63
CA VAL A 15 0.09 -24.39 12.67
C VAL A 15 0.20 -23.76 11.26
N PHE A 16 -0.10 -24.51 10.20
CA PHE A 16 -0.05 -24.00 8.82
C PHE A 16 -1.39 -23.49 8.28
N ALA A 17 -2.44 -23.40 9.11
CA ALA A 17 -3.60 -22.56 8.81
C ALA A 17 -3.24 -21.08 9.01
N SER A 18 -2.26 -20.61 8.24
CA SER A 18 -1.85 -19.21 8.24
C SER A 18 -2.95 -18.36 7.59
N CYS A 19 -3.32 -17.28 8.26
CA CYS A 19 -4.25 -16.26 7.81
C CYS A 19 -3.96 -15.84 6.36
N THR A 20 -4.82 -16.22 5.44
CA THR A 20 -4.98 -15.44 4.21
C THR A 20 -5.74 -14.20 4.59
N GLU A 21 -5.03 -13.07 4.67
CA GLU A 21 -5.63 -11.76 4.85
C GLU A 21 -6.77 -11.54 3.85
N ASP A 22 -7.91 -11.12 4.37
CA ASP A 22 -9.10 -10.67 3.63
C ASP A 22 -8.74 -9.49 2.71
N ARG A 23 -8.20 -9.78 1.53
CA ARG A 23 -7.85 -8.80 0.49
C ARG A 23 -8.57 -9.12 -0.82
N VAL A 24 -9.13 -8.09 -1.45
CA VAL A 24 -9.73 -8.15 -2.80
C VAL A 24 -8.72 -7.76 -3.85
N PHE A 25 -7.85 -6.81 -3.53
CA PHE A 25 -6.82 -6.31 -4.43
C PHE A 25 -5.60 -5.89 -3.62
N GLU A 26 -4.41 -6.18 -4.12
CA GLU A 26 -3.17 -5.59 -3.60
C GLU A 26 -2.11 -5.57 -4.69
N GLU A 27 -1.55 -4.39 -4.93
CA GLU A 27 -0.46 -4.23 -5.89
C GLU A 27 0.50 -3.17 -5.37
N PHE A 28 1.80 -3.38 -5.60
CA PHE A 28 2.85 -2.39 -5.40
C PHE A 28 3.46 -2.01 -6.74
N LYS A 29 3.63 -0.70 -6.97
CA LYS A 29 4.39 -0.17 -8.10
C LYS A 29 5.78 0.24 -7.63
N PRO A 30 6.85 -0.41 -8.14
CA PRO A 30 8.21 -0.05 -7.78
C PRO A 30 8.62 1.29 -8.41
N ILE A 31 9.45 2.04 -7.70
CA ILE A 31 10.08 3.28 -8.20
C ILE A 31 11.43 2.91 -8.81
N SER A 32 11.49 2.82 -10.13
CA SER A 32 12.65 2.27 -10.87
C SER A 32 13.88 3.18 -10.89
N ASN A 33 13.71 4.50 -10.76
CA ASN A 33 14.79 5.49 -10.95
C ASN A 33 15.43 5.98 -9.65
N LYS A 34 15.24 5.25 -8.53
CA LYS A 34 15.66 5.63 -7.16
C LYS A 34 14.99 6.89 -6.59
N SER A 35 14.29 7.66 -7.42
CA SER A 35 13.45 8.78 -7.03
C SER A 35 12.11 8.73 -7.75
N TRP A 36 11.08 9.23 -7.10
CA TRP A 36 9.74 9.35 -7.65
C TRP A 36 9.56 10.77 -8.23
N GLY A 37 9.60 10.87 -9.55
CA GLY A 37 9.49 12.15 -10.26
C GLY A 37 8.11 12.79 -10.11
N ILE A 38 8.05 14.13 -10.15
CA ILE A 38 6.79 14.89 -10.02
C ILE A 38 5.78 14.60 -11.14
N ALA A 39 6.27 14.22 -12.32
CA ALA A 39 5.44 13.83 -13.47
C ALA A 39 5.16 12.32 -13.52
N ASP A 40 5.82 11.53 -12.68
CA ASP A 40 5.71 10.08 -12.70
C ASP A 40 4.42 9.64 -12.00
N SER A 41 3.57 8.96 -12.77
CA SER A 41 2.28 8.48 -12.28
C SER A 41 2.28 6.98 -12.07
N LEU A 42 1.81 6.54 -10.91
CA LEU A 42 1.64 5.13 -10.58
C LEU A 42 0.19 4.75 -10.84
N ASN A 43 -0.03 3.78 -11.74
CA ASN A 43 -1.36 3.45 -12.24
C ASN A 43 -1.76 2.03 -11.84
N PHE A 44 -2.88 1.91 -11.12
CA PHE A 44 -3.46 0.67 -10.65
C PHE A 44 -4.70 0.34 -11.46
N ASN A 45 -4.78 -0.90 -11.96
CA ASN A 45 -5.92 -1.38 -12.74
C ASN A 45 -6.87 -2.18 -11.84
N LEU A 46 -8.08 -1.67 -11.66
CA LEU A 46 -9.13 -2.28 -10.84
C LEU A 46 -10.27 -2.85 -11.69
N THR A 47 -10.02 -3.13 -12.97
CA THR A 47 -11.08 -3.61 -13.89
C THR A 47 -11.69 -4.94 -13.42
N GLU A 48 -10.85 -5.83 -12.89
CA GLU A 48 -11.24 -7.16 -12.37
C GLU A 48 -11.78 -7.11 -10.94
N VAL A 49 -11.76 -5.95 -10.28
CA VAL A 49 -12.33 -5.79 -8.94
C VAL A 49 -13.84 -5.61 -9.06
N GLU A 50 -14.59 -6.61 -8.60
CA GLU A 50 -16.05 -6.66 -8.70
C GLU A 50 -16.73 -5.62 -7.80
N GLU A 51 -16.27 -5.47 -6.55
CA GLU A 51 -16.87 -4.61 -5.55
C GLU A 51 -15.82 -3.78 -4.80
N LEU A 52 -16.09 -2.48 -4.64
CA LEU A 52 -15.28 -1.50 -3.91
C LEU A 52 -16.09 -0.91 -2.75
N THR A 53 -16.68 -1.75 -1.92
CA THR A 53 -17.45 -1.33 -0.73
C THR A 53 -16.62 -1.28 0.54
N ASN A 54 -15.43 -1.86 0.49
CA ASN A 54 -14.57 -2.03 1.66
C ASN A 54 -13.49 -0.95 1.77
N GLN A 55 -12.85 -0.95 2.93
CA GLN A 55 -11.76 -0.05 3.24
C GLN A 55 -10.59 -0.25 2.27
N SER A 56 -10.08 0.86 1.76
CA SER A 56 -8.90 0.91 0.91
C SER A 56 -7.73 1.47 1.71
N LEU A 57 -6.53 0.93 1.49
CA LEU A 57 -5.29 1.38 2.09
C LEU A 57 -4.32 1.82 1.01
N ILE A 58 -3.56 2.87 1.31
CA ILE A 58 -2.36 3.22 0.58
C ILE A 58 -1.17 2.64 1.32
N ALA A 59 -0.21 2.10 0.58
CA ALA A 59 0.99 1.52 1.16
C ALA A 59 2.24 2.19 0.62
N PHE A 60 3.27 2.26 1.45
CA PHE A 60 4.57 2.78 1.08
C PHE A 60 5.64 1.78 1.49
N ARG A 61 6.56 1.52 0.56
CA ARG A 61 7.87 0.97 0.90
C ARG A 61 8.89 2.09 0.75
N PHE A 62 9.59 2.39 1.84
CA PHE A 62 10.53 3.51 1.92
C PHE A 62 11.74 3.14 2.76
N ASN A 63 12.81 3.92 2.62
CA ASN A 63 14.03 3.72 3.38
C ASN A 63 14.51 5.01 4.06
N GLU A 64 15.61 4.91 4.79
CA GLU A 64 16.20 6.00 5.57
C GLU A 64 16.67 7.21 4.72
N GLU A 65 16.76 7.10 3.39
CA GLU A 65 17.05 8.25 2.52
C GLU A 65 15.84 9.19 2.37
N TYR A 66 14.64 8.76 2.77
CA TYR A 66 13.45 9.61 2.76
C TYR A 66 13.51 10.65 3.88
N ALA A 67 13.61 11.93 3.49
CA ALA A 67 13.94 13.02 4.41
C ALA A 67 12.74 13.69 5.11
N TYR A 68 11.51 13.20 4.92
CA TYR A 68 10.29 13.86 5.42
C TYR A 68 9.52 12.98 6.42
N SER A 69 8.72 13.60 7.29
CA SER A 69 7.89 12.87 8.24
C SER A 69 6.68 12.17 7.61
N ASN A 70 6.21 12.70 6.47
CA ASN A 70 4.98 12.27 5.81
C ASN A 70 5.12 12.43 4.29
N CYS A 71 4.27 11.76 3.53
CA CYS A 71 4.18 11.86 2.08
C CYS A 71 2.78 12.33 1.67
N TYR A 72 2.71 13.43 0.92
CA TYR A 72 1.50 13.90 0.27
C TYR A 72 1.36 13.24 -1.10
N VAL A 73 0.21 12.62 -1.35
CA VAL A 73 -0.09 11.91 -2.59
C VAL A 73 -1.40 12.41 -3.17
N ARG A 74 -1.38 12.75 -4.45
CA ARG A 74 -2.62 12.97 -5.19
C ARG A 74 -3.14 11.62 -5.69
N LEU A 75 -4.35 11.26 -5.26
CA LEU A 75 -5.09 10.09 -5.71
C LEU A 75 -6.19 10.52 -6.67
N ILE A 76 -6.18 9.97 -7.88
CA ILE A 76 -7.21 10.22 -8.90
C ILE A 76 -7.86 8.88 -9.25
N SER A 77 -9.17 8.76 -8.99
CA SER A 77 -9.95 7.59 -9.39
C SER A 77 -10.70 7.87 -10.69
N ARG A 78 -10.82 6.86 -11.56
CA ARG A 78 -11.57 6.94 -12.82
C ARG A 78 -12.43 5.72 -13.03
N ASP A 79 -13.57 5.89 -13.70
CA ASP A 79 -14.40 4.79 -14.18
C ASP A 79 -13.80 4.10 -15.43
N SER A 80 -14.52 3.11 -15.97
CA SER A 80 -14.12 2.37 -17.18
C SER A 80 -14.09 3.23 -18.45
N LEU A 81 -14.76 4.39 -18.46
CA LEU A 81 -14.78 5.34 -19.57
C LEU A 81 -13.71 6.43 -19.42
N GLY A 82 -12.96 6.42 -18.31
CA GLY A 82 -11.93 7.41 -18.01
C GLY A 82 -12.44 8.69 -17.36
N VAL A 83 -13.72 8.75 -16.97
CA VAL A 83 -14.29 9.88 -16.24
C VAL A 83 -13.69 9.92 -14.83
N ILE A 84 -13.23 11.10 -14.41
CA ILE A 84 -12.71 11.30 -13.06
C ILE A 84 -13.88 11.24 -12.08
N LEU A 85 -13.80 10.31 -11.13
CA LEU A 85 -14.80 10.16 -10.07
C LEU A 85 -14.37 10.90 -8.81
N ASP A 86 -13.12 10.68 -8.39
CA ASP A 86 -12.51 11.32 -7.24
C ASP A 86 -11.15 11.89 -7.59
N ASN A 87 -10.81 12.97 -6.90
CA ASN A 87 -9.51 13.60 -7.00
C ASN A 87 -9.15 14.13 -5.61
N GLN A 88 -8.37 13.38 -4.84
CA GLN A 88 -8.12 13.66 -3.42
C GLN A 88 -6.63 13.85 -3.15
N LEU A 89 -6.30 14.70 -2.17
CA LEU A 89 -4.95 14.81 -1.62
C LEU A 89 -4.91 14.01 -0.32
N VAL A 90 -4.05 13.00 -0.26
CA VAL A 90 -3.86 12.11 0.89
C VAL A 90 -2.56 12.49 1.59
N ASN A 91 -2.59 12.59 2.91
CA ASN A 91 -1.40 12.74 3.74
C ASN A 91 -1.10 11.40 4.42
N VAL A 92 0.08 10.84 4.17
CA VAL A 92 0.50 9.56 4.76
C VAL A 92 1.67 9.79 5.71
N PRO A 93 1.50 9.69 7.04
CA PRO A 93 2.58 9.81 8.00
C PRO A 93 3.50 8.58 7.93
N LEU A 94 4.74 8.75 7.47
CA LEU A 94 5.72 7.66 7.33
C LEU A 94 6.63 7.53 8.54
N PHE A 95 6.67 8.54 9.41
CA PHE A 95 7.46 8.55 10.64
C PHE A 95 6.59 9.04 11.82
N ASP A 96 6.91 8.58 13.03
CA ASP A 96 6.22 9.02 14.24
C ASP A 96 6.51 10.50 14.50
N SER A 97 5.46 11.29 14.72
CA SER A 97 5.60 12.73 14.96
C SER A 97 6.37 13.12 16.22
N LYS A 98 6.57 12.19 17.17
CA LYS A 98 7.23 12.44 18.46
C LYS A 98 8.61 11.79 18.53
N THR A 99 8.72 10.53 18.12
CA THR A 99 9.98 9.77 18.21
C THR A 99 10.82 9.88 16.95
N GLY A 100 10.21 10.18 15.80
CA GLY A 100 10.87 10.13 14.50
C GLY A 100 11.19 8.71 14.04
N GLU A 101 10.66 7.69 14.70
CA GLU A 101 10.83 6.30 14.27
C GLU A 101 10.00 6.04 13.00
N PRO A 102 10.52 5.27 12.03
CA PRO A 102 9.78 4.91 10.83
C PRO A 102 8.55 4.07 11.17
N MET A 103 7.45 4.34 10.48
CA MET A 103 6.21 3.57 10.58
C MET A 103 6.32 2.24 9.81
N GLY A 104 5.55 1.24 10.25
CA GLY A 104 5.43 -0.05 9.57
C GLY A 104 6.50 -1.06 9.96
N ASP A 105 6.58 -2.14 9.18
CA ASP A 105 7.47 -3.28 9.44
C ASP A 105 8.52 -3.40 8.34
N GLY A 106 9.71 -3.86 8.70
CA GLY A 106 10.85 -3.83 7.78
C GLY A 106 12.03 -4.68 8.22
N PHE A 107 13.01 -4.80 7.33
CA PHE A 107 14.31 -5.42 7.64
C PHE A 107 15.44 -4.53 7.12
N GLY A 108 16.44 -4.30 7.96
CA GLY A 108 17.50 -3.34 7.66
C GLY A 108 16.94 -1.92 7.60
N SER A 109 17.25 -1.20 6.53
CA SER A 109 16.85 0.20 6.33
C SER A 109 15.58 0.38 5.48
N SER A 110 14.86 -0.70 5.13
CA SER A 110 13.63 -0.64 4.32
C SER A 110 12.41 -1.02 5.15
N TYR A 111 11.38 -0.18 5.08
CA TYR A 111 10.14 -0.26 5.86
C TYR A 111 8.94 -0.30 4.92
N THR A 112 7.95 -1.13 5.24
CA THR A 112 6.65 -1.18 4.56
C THR A 112 5.55 -0.78 5.52
N TYR A 113 4.84 0.29 5.18
CA TYR A 113 3.75 0.83 5.98
C TYR A 113 2.45 0.88 5.17
N TYR A 114 1.33 0.56 5.83
CA TYR A 114 -0.01 0.68 5.29
C TYR A 114 -0.77 1.73 6.10
N ASP A 115 -1.39 2.68 5.40
CA ASP A 115 -2.28 3.66 6.00
C ASP A 115 -3.66 3.57 5.36
N SER A 116 -4.69 3.82 6.16
CA SER A 116 -6.07 3.80 5.71
C SER A 116 -6.37 5.04 4.88
N LEU A 117 -6.99 4.87 3.72
CA LEU A 117 -7.53 6.03 3.01
C LEU A 117 -8.64 6.66 3.87
N PRO A 118 -8.65 7.99 4.05
CA PRO A 118 -9.66 8.67 4.87
C PRO A 118 -11.03 8.77 4.18
N PHE A 119 -11.20 8.10 3.05
CA PHE A 119 -12.42 8.02 2.25
C PHE A 119 -12.53 6.65 1.58
N GLN A 120 -13.75 6.29 1.19
CA GLN A 120 -13.99 5.12 0.36
C GLN A 120 -13.85 5.50 -1.13
N LEU A 121 -13.27 4.61 -1.93
CA LEU A 121 -13.24 4.79 -3.38
C LEU A 121 -14.67 4.69 -3.93
N ASN A 122 -14.98 5.47 -4.97
CA ASN A 122 -16.26 5.32 -5.65
C ASN A 122 -16.43 3.87 -6.18
N PRO A 123 -17.58 3.22 -5.99
CA PRO A 123 -17.83 1.84 -6.44
C PRO A 123 -17.62 1.61 -7.95
N LYS A 124 -17.71 2.66 -8.76
CA LYS A 124 -17.48 2.61 -10.22
C LYS A 124 -16.02 2.73 -10.61
N THR A 125 -15.10 2.90 -9.65
CA THR A 125 -13.67 3.06 -9.94
C THR A 125 -13.12 1.80 -10.61
N LYS A 126 -12.43 1.99 -11.74
CA LYS A 126 -11.73 0.94 -12.48
C LYS A 126 -10.25 1.26 -12.69
N LYS A 127 -9.82 2.49 -12.42
CA LYS A 127 -8.43 2.89 -12.43
C LYS A 127 -8.13 3.87 -11.29
N VAL A 128 -7.03 3.66 -10.60
CA VAL A 128 -6.48 4.63 -9.64
C VAL A 128 -5.11 5.10 -10.14
N THR A 129 -4.89 6.40 -10.12
CA THR A 129 -3.59 7.02 -10.43
C THR A 129 -3.10 7.73 -9.18
N LEU A 130 -1.87 7.43 -8.76
CA LEU A 130 -1.16 8.11 -7.68
C LEU A 130 -0.03 8.97 -8.26
N LEU A 131 0.10 10.18 -7.73
CA LEU A 131 1.16 11.13 -8.06
C LEU A 131 1.73 11.67 -6.76
N GLN A 132 3.05 11.82 -6.66
CA GLN A 132 3.64 12.51 -5.52
C GLN A 132 3.29 14.00 -5.59
N TYR A 133 3.01 14.59 -4.43
CA TYR A 133 2.61 16.00 -4.30
C TYR A 133 3.46 16.71 -3.25
N MET A 134 4.75 16.39 -3.21
CA MET A 134 5.71 16.85 -2.19
C MET A 134 6.39 18.18 -2.54
N ARG A 135 6.14 18.73 -3.73
CA ARG A 135 6.83 19.93 -4.28
C ARG A 135 8.32 19.74 -4.56
N GLU A 136 8.77 18.50 -4.59
CA GLU A 136 10.09 18.10 -5.07
C GLU A 136 9.98 17.63 -6.52
N ASN A 137 10.99 17.93 -7.34
CA ASN A 137 11.04 17.39 -8.71
C ASN A 137 11.26 15.87 -8.68
N GLU A 138 12.09 15.41 -7.76
CA GLU A 138 12.50 14.01 -7.58
C GLU A 138 12.44 13.67 -6.09
N LEU A 139 11.54 12.75 -5.71
CA LEU A 139 11.36 12.34 -4.33
C LEU A 139 12.15 11.06 -4.04
N THR A 140 13.31 11.19 -3.40
CA THR A 140 14.21 10.08 -3.04
C THR A 140 13.70 9.28 -1.84
N GLY A 141 14.12 8.02 -1.72
CA GLY A 141 13.87 7.17 -0.54
C GLY A 141 12.53 6.44 -0.55
N ILE A 142 11.68 6.69 -1.55
CA ILE A 142 10.49 5.86 -1.83
C ILE A 142 10.89 4.74 -2.79
N GLU A 143 10.73 3.49 -2.35
CA GLU A 143 11.10 2.29 -3.10
C GLU A 143 9.90 1.74 -3.89
N ALA A 144 8.71 1.79 -3.30
CA ALA A 144 7.47 1.40 -3.96
C ALA A 144 6.25 2.07 -3.28
N VAL A 145 5.17 2.22 -4.03
CA VAL A 145 3.86 2.65 -3.50
C VAL A 145 2.82 1.61 -3.88
N GLY A 146 1.97 1.25 -2.93
CA GLY A 146 0.94 0.25 -3.10
C GLY A 146 -0.47 0.77 -2.88
N LEU A 147 -1.42 0.02 -3.42
CA LEU A 147 -2.84 0.15 -3.16
C LEU A 147 -3.37 -1.21 -2.73
N LYS A 148 -4.08 -1.26 -1.60
CA LYS A 148 -4.72 -2.47 -1.08
C LYS A 148 -6.20 -2.20 -0.85
N ILE A 149 -7.05 -3.14 -1.24
CA ILE A 149 -8.49 -3.10 -0.97
C ILE A 149 -8.83 -4.34 -0.16
N LEU A 150 -9.41 -4.12 1.01
CA LEU A 150 -9.82 -5.21 1.89
C LEU A 150 -11.10 -5.90 1.37
N LYS A 151 -11.33 -7.12 1.84
CA LYS A 151 -12.59 -7.84 1.63
C LYS A 151 -13.68 -7.38 2.58
#